data_AF-A0A938X077-F1
#
_entry.id   AF-A0A938X077-F1
#
_cell.length_a   1.000
_cell.length_b   1.000
_cell.length_c   1.000
_cell.angle_alpha   90.00
_cell.angle_beta   90.00
_cell.angle_gamma   90.00
#
_symmetry.space_group_name_H-M   'P 1'
#
loop_
_entity.id
_entity.type
_entity.pdbx_description
1 polymer ?
#
loop_
_entity_poly.entity_id
_entity_poly.type
_entity_poly.pdbx_seq_one_letter_code
_entity_poly.pdbx_strand_id
1 'polypeptide(L)'
;RGIDHPVVLHVRTVKGMGYAPAEADPEGWHHVGPFDLATGAREPRKPAAPHANYAELTASCLVSAMERDPRVVAVSAATPYIMGFTPERRAQAGRQFLDVGIAEEHAVTLATALAAGGAKPVLGIYGTFLQRAYDELWHDLCLNAAPATILVYGSSVFGTTDQTHLGYFD
;
A
#
# COMPACT_ATOMS: atom_id res chain seq x y z
N ARG A 1 -30.82 21.13 14.77
CA ARG A 1 -31.72 21.59 13.68
C ARG A 1 -31.61 23.10 13.62
N GLY A 2 -31.36 23.69 12.45
CA GLY A 2 -31.03 25.12 12.30
C GLY A 2 -29.67 25.38 11.65
N ILE A 3 -29.22 24.50 10.76
CA ILE A 3 -28.00 24.68 9.98
C ILE A 3 -28.41 24.57 8.50
N ASP A 4 -28.03 25.55 7.69
CA ASP A 4 -28.35 25.70 6.27
C ASP A 4 -27.12 25.51 5.35
N HIS A 5 -25.98 25.15 5.92
CA HIS A 5 -24.70 24.91 5.24
C HIS A 5 -24.02 23.65 5.78
N PRO A 6 -23.10 23.03 5.01
CA PRO A 6 -22.28 21.93 5.50
C PRO A 6 -21.36 22.37 6.65
N VAL A 7 -21.25 21.54 7.69
CA VAL A 7 -20.34 21.77 8.82
C VAL A 7 -19.35 20.62 8.88
N VAL A 8 -18.07 20.96 8.97
CA VAL A 8 -16.99 20.00 9.23
C VAL A 8 -16.56 20.15 10.68
N LEU A 9 -16.76 19.10 11.48
CA LEU A 9 -16.20 19.01 12.83
C LEU A 9 -14.84 18.29 12.76
N HIS A 10 -13.76 19.04 12.96
CA HIS A 10 -12.42 18.44 13.04
C HIS A 10 -12.18 17.86 14.43
N VAL A 11 -12.18 16.52 14.53
CA VAL A 11 -11.89 15.79 15.78
C VAL A 11 -10.49 15.21 15.73
N ARG A 12 -9.72 15.40 16.82
CA ARG A 12 -8.40 14.79 17.00
C ARG A 12 -8.52 13.54 17.87
N THR A 13 -8.07 12.40 17.35
CA THR A 13 -8.06 11.10 18.05
C THR A 13 -6.65 10.50 18.12
N VAL A 14 -6.46 9.49 18.96
CA VAL A 14 -5.24 8.66 19.01
C VAL A 14 -5.61 7.25 18.55
N LYS A 15 -4.92 6.73 17.53
CA LYS A 15 -5.18 5.39 17.00
C LYS A 15 -4.77 4.33 18.05
N GLY A 16 -5.65 3.39 18.33
CA GLY A 16 -5.43 2.37 19.37
C GLY A 16 -5.68 2.83 20.80
N MET A 17 -6.19 4.06 21.01
CA MET A 17 -6.42 4.63 22.36
C MET A 17 -7.17 3.66 23.28
N GLY A 18 -6.62 3.43 24.47
CA GLY A 18 -7.12 2.48 25.47
C GLY A 18 -6.44 1.12 25.41
N TYR A 19 -5.53 0.88 24.46
CA TYR A 19 -4.78 -0.36 24.35
C TYR A 19 -3.29 -0.11 24.05
N ALA A 20 -2.47 -0.18 25.10
CA ALA A 20 -1.07 0.22 25.06
C ALA A 20 -0.24 -0.38 23.90
N PRO A 21 -0.39 -1.68 23.53
CA PRO A 21 0.32 -2.21 22.36
C PRO A 21 -0.05 -1.51 21.05
N ALA A 22 -1.33 -1.19 20.84
CA ALA A 22 -1.80 -0.51 19.63
C ALA A 22 -1.49 0.98 19.61
N GLU A 23 -1.42 1.64 20.78
CA GLU A 23 -0.94 3.02 20.87
C GLU A 23 0.57 3.13 20.57
N ALA A 24 1.36 2.13 21.01
CA ALA A 24 2.80 2.09 20.79
C ALA A 24 3.19 1.77 19.33
N ASP A 25 2.39 0.95 18.64
CA ASP A 25 2.59 0.60 17.23
C ASP A 25 1.28 0.69 16.42
N PRO A 26 0.81 1.90 16.10
CA PRO A 26 -0.47 2.09 15.42
C PRO A 26 -0.50 1.60 13.96
N GLU A 27 0.67 1.38 13.34
CA GLU A 27 0.79 0.83 11.99
C GLU A 27 0.68 -0.70 12.03
N GLY A 28 1.47 -1.38 12.85
CA GLY A 28 1.43 -2.84 12.99
C GLY A 28 0.15 -3.35 13.67
N TRP A 29 -0.56 -2.48 14.40
CA TRP A 29 -1.89 -2.75 14.97
C TRP A 29 -3.05 -2.21 14.13
N HIS A 30 -2.81 -1.70 12.91
CA HIS A 30 -3.88 -1.23 12.03
C HIS A 30 -4.91 -2.32 11.72
N HIS A 31 -4.43 -3.54 11.50
CA HIS A 31 -5.21 -4.74 11.29
C HIS A 31 -4.42 -5.94 11.82
N VAL A 32 -4.99 -6.66 12.78
CA VAL A 32 -4.36 -7.82 13.42
C VAL A 32 -5.34 -8.99 13.43
N GLY A 33 -4.79 -10.21 13.32
CA GLY A 33 -5.58 -11.41 13.59
C GLY A 33 -5.87 -11.57 15.08
N PRO A 34 -6.52 -12.68 15.50
CA PRO A 34 -6.79 -12.96 16.91
C PRO A 34 -5.53 -12.83 17.79
N PHE A 35 -5.71 -12.27 18.98
CA PHE A 35 -4.64 -12.04 19.96
C PHE A 35 -5.21 -12.10 21.37
N ASP A 36 -4.36 -12.41 22.34
CA ASP A 36 -4.69 -12.35 23.75
C ASP A 36 -4.70 -10.88 24.23
N LEU A 37 -5.84 -10.42 24.74
CA LEU A 37 -6.01 -9.02 25.13
C LEU A 37 -5.08 -8.61 26.28
N ALA A 38 -4.82 -9.48 27.24
CA ALA A 38 -4.02 -9.15 28.43
C ALA A 38 -2.53 -9.00 28.12
N THR A 39 -2.03 -9.78 27.16
CA THR A 39 -0.60 -9.86 26.83
C THR A 39 -0.25 -9.21 25.49
N GLY A 40 -1.22 -9.04 24.60
CA GLY A 40 -0.99 -8.63 23.21
C GLY A 40 -0.37 -9.72 22.34
N ALA A 41 -0.23 -10.94 22.86
CA ALA A 41 0.33 -12.05 22.12
C ALA A 41 -0.64 -12.46 21.00
N ARG A 42 -0.18 -12.36 19.75
CA ARG A 42 -0.94 -12.82 18.59
C ARG A 42 -1.08 -14.34 18.65
N GLU A 43 -2.26 -14.85 18.34
CA GLU A 43 -2.44 -16.29 18.25
C GLU A 43 -1.46 -16.88 17.22
N PRO A 44 -0.86 -18.05 17.50
CA PRO A 44 -0.01 -18.71 16.53
C PRO A 44 -0.83 -18.98 15.26
N ARG A 45 -0.51 -18.30 14.16
CA ARG A 45 -1.01 -18.73 12.86
C ARG A 45 -0.49 -20.14 12.61
N LYS A 46 -1.29 -20.98 11.94
CA LYS A 46 -0.78 -22.21 11.33
C LYS A 46 0.52 -21.84 10.60
N PRO A 47 1.61 -22.62 10.76
CA PRO A 47 2.87 -22.28 10.12
C PRO A 47 2.59 -21.99 8.66
N ALA A 48 2.89 -20.76 8.25
CA ALA A 48 2.87 -20.42 6.84
C ALA A 48 3.76 -21.44 6.13
N ALA A 49 3.38 -21.83 4.90
CA ALA A 49 4.28 -22.61 4.06
C ALA A 49 5.69 -21.98 4.12
N PRO A 50 6.77 -22.76 4.08
CA PRO A 50 8.15 -22.32 4.35
C PRO A 50 8.70 -21.21 3.42
N HIS A 51 7.86 -20.63 2.57
CA HIS A 51 8.20 -19.58 1.63
C HIS A 51 7.95 -18.20 2.22
N ALA A 52 8.86 -17.27 1.93
CA ALA A 52 8.67 -15.86 2.20
C ALA A 52 7.34 -15.39 1.57
N ASN A 53 6.57 -14.62 2.33
CA ASN A 53 5.35 -14.00 1.79
C ASN A 53 5.74 -13.01 0.67
N TYR A 54 4.82 -12.75 -0.26
CA TYR A 54 5.10 -11.89 -1.42
C TYR A 54 5.59 -10.49 -1.03
N ALA A 55 5.13 -9.94 0.10
CA ALA A 55 5.59 -8.65 0.60
C ALA A 55 7.10 -8.65 0.87
N GLU A 56 7.62 -9.68 1.54
CA GLU A 56 9.05 -9.80 1.85
C GLU A 56 9.91 -10.00 0.61
N LEU A 57 9.43 -10.82 -0.33
CA LEU A 57 10.10 -11.03 -1.62
C LEU A 57 10.15 -9.73 -2.44
N THR A 58 9.03 -9.01 -2.52
CA THR A 58 8.97 -7.72 -3.21
C THR A 58 9.90 -6.71 -2.57
N ALA A 59 9.86 -6.54 -1.25
CA ALA A 59 10.69 -5.58 -0.53
C ALA A 59 12.18 -5.86 -0.76
N SER A 60 12.59 -7.12 -0.61
CA SER A 60 13.99 -7.54 -0.82
C SER A 60 14.46 -7.24 -2.24
N CYS A 61 13.64 -7.57 -3.23
CA CYS A 61 13.95 -7.30 -4.64
C CYS A 61 14.06 -5.80 -4.93
N LEU A 62 13.10 -5.01 -4.43
CA LEU A 62 13.07 -3.56 -4.68
C LEU A 62 14.19 -2.82 -3.96
N VAL A 63 14.48 -3.15 -2.70
CA VAL A 63 15.60 -2.56 -1.97
C VAL A 63 16.92 -2.84 -2.70
N SER A 64 17.18 -4.10 -3.07
CA SER A 64 18.37 -4.43 -3.87
C SER A 64 18.38 -3.79 -5.26
N ALA A 65 17.22 -3.53 -5.88
CA ALA A 65 17.15 -2.80 -7.15
C ALA A 65 17.47 -1.31 -6.96
N MET A 66 16.94 -0.69 -5.90
CA MET A 66 17.17 0.72 -5.57
C MET A 66 18.64 1.01 -5.23
N GLU A 67 19.31 0.10 -4.53
CA GLU A 67 20.74 0.18 -4.22
C GLU A 67 21.62 0.19 -5.48
N ARG A 68 21.16 -0.49 -6.55
CA ARG A 68 21.90 -0.62 -7.81
C ARG A 68 21.55 0.43 -8.85
N ASP A 69 20.32 0.93 -8.85
CA ASP A 69 19.85 1.90 -9.84
C ASP A 69 19.04 3.02 -9.14
N PRO A 70 19.58 4.26 -9.09
CA PRO A 70 18.92 5.39 -8.44
C PRO A 70 17.63 5.82 -9.13
N ARG A 71 17.35 5.30 -10.34
CA ARG A 71 16.11 5.56 -11.08
C ARG A 71 14.94 4.71 -10.62
N VAL A 72 15.17 3.62 -9.88
CA VAL A 72 14.06 2.78 -9.37
C VAL A 72 13.34 3.54 -8.28
N VAL A 73 12.01 3.68 -8.43
CA VAL A 73 11.14 4.37 -7.47
C VAL A 73 9.96 3.47 -7.15
N ALA A 74 9.78 3.09 -5.89
CA ALA A 74 8.57 2.43 -5.43
C ALA A 74 7.49 3.47 -5.15
N VAL A 75 6.29 3.23 -5.65
CA VAL A 75 5.11 4.06 -5.43
C VAL A 75 4.05 3.24 -4.70
N SER A 76 3.46 3.82 -3.66
CA SER A 76 2.39 3.24 -2.84
C SER A 76 1.20 4.21 -2.77
N ALA A 77 -0.02 3.66 -2.75
CA ALA A 77 -1.23 4.40 -2.42
C ALA A 77 -1.70 4.04 -1.00
N ALA A 78 -1.01 4.57 0.03
CA ALA A 78 -1.26 4.34 1.46
C ALA A 78 -1.22 2.89 1.95
N THR A 79 -0.77 1.94 1.13
CA THR A 79 -0.67 0.51 1.49
C THR A 79 0.76 -0.03 1.39
N PRO A 80 1.77 0.62 1.99
CA PRO A 80 3.19 0.26 1.80
C PRO A 80 3.52 -1.16 2.27
N TYR A 81 2.77 -1.68 3.25
CA TYR A 81 3.01 -3.00 3.83
C TYR A 81 2.82 -4.15 2.81
N ILE A 82 2.00 -3.98 1.76
CA ILE A 82 1.76 -5.04 0.75
C ILE A 82 3.02 -5.30 -0.08
N MET A 83 3.83 -4.26 -0.25
CA MET A 83 5.15 -4.32 -0.89
C MET A 83 6.26 -4.62 0.11
N GLY A 84 5.91 -4.84 1.39
CA GLY A 84 6.84 -5.10 2.49
C GLY A 84 7.65 -3.89 2.94
N PHE A 85 7.21 -2.67 2.63
CA PHE A 85 7.88 -1.43 3.06
C PHE A 85 7.44 -1.01 4.47
N THR A 86 8.19 -1.49 5.47
CA THR A 86 8.10 -1.05 6.87
C THR A 86 8.64 0.38 7.04
N PRO A 87 8.40 1.07 8.17
CA PRO A 87 8.99 2.37 8.46
C PRO A 87 10.51 2.41 8.22
N GLU A 88 11.23 1.36 8.62
CA GLU A 88 12.69 1.25 8.46
C GLU A 88 13.09 1.14 6.99
N ARG A 89 12.37 0.33 6.21
CA ARG A 89 12.62 0.17 4.76
C ARG A 89 12.29 1.45 3.99
N ARG A 90 11.23 2.17 4.39
CA ARG A 90 10.89 3.48 3.81
C ARG A 90 11.99 4.50 4.13
N ALA A 91 12.50 4.51 5.37
CA ALA A 91 13.62 5.36 5.75
C ALA A 91 14.90 5.03 4.96
N GLN A 92 15.20 3.74 4.76
CA GLN A 92 16.33 3.27 3.94
C GLN A 92 16.19 3.69 2.48
N ALA A 93 15.01 3.53 1.88
CA ALA A 93 14.76 3.88 0.49
C ALA A 93 14.77 5.41 0.25
N GLY A 94 14.49 6.20 1.29
CA GLY A 94 14.50 7.66 1.22
C GLY A 94 13.66 8.18 0.06
N ARG A 95 14.28 8.98 -0.82
CA ARG A 95 13.61 9.59 -1.99
C ARG A 95 13.12 8.58 -3.05
N GLN A 96 13.54 7.31 -2.98
CA GLN A 96 13.13 6.27 -3.92
C GLN A 96 11.85 5.55 -3.47
N PHE A 97 11.27 5.91 -2.33
CA PHE A 97 9.95 5.46 -1.92
C PHE A 97 9.00 6.66 -1.83
N LEU A 98 7.90 6.61 -2.58
CA LEU A 98 6.87 7.64 -2.60
C LEU A 98 5.52 7.03 -2.18
N ASP A 99 4.84 7.68 -1.24
CA ASP A 99 3.46 7.34 -0.88
C ASP A 99 2.56 8.53 -1.21
N VAL A 100 1.55 8.30 -2.05
CA VAL A 100 0.62 9.34 -2.50
C VAL A 100 -0.60 9.48 -1.58
N GLY A 101 -0.68 8.70 -0.50
CA GLY A 101 -1.90 8.57 0.29
C GLY A 101 -2.94 7.70 -0.41
N ILE A 102 -4.20 7.80 0.01
CA ILE A 102 -5.32 7.06 -0.60
C ILE A 102 -5.77 7.81 -1.87
N ALA A 103 -4.94 7.77 -2.90
CA ALA A 103 -5.12 8.47 -4.18
C ALA A 103 -4.59 7.61 -5.33
N GLU A 104 -5.31 6.54 -5.66
CA GLU A 104 -4.87 5.56 -6.65
C GLU A 104 -4.70 6.16 -8.05
N GLU A 105 -5.57 7.09 -8.46
CA GLU A 105 -5.51 7.83 -9.71
C GLU A 105 -4.17 8.58 -9.80
N HIS A 106 -3.85 9.34 -8.74
CA HIS A 106 -2.59 10.08 -8.67
C HIS A 106 -1.37 9.14 -8.68
N ALA A 107 -1.48 7.94 -8.09
CA ALA A 107 -0.38 6.97 -8.09
C ALA A 107 0.01 6.54 -9.52
N VAL A 108 -0.99 6.29 -10.38
CA VAL A 108 -0.77 5.87 -11.77
C VAL A 108 -0.26 7.02 -12.63
N THR A 109 -0.86 8.22 -12.52
CA THR A 109 -0.37 9.41 -13.24
C THR A 109 1.03 9.80 -12.78
N LEU A 110 1.34 9.70 -11.48
CA LEU A 110 2.69 9.95 -10.96
C LEU A 110 3.70 8.94 -11.50
N ALA A 111 3.36 7.65 -11.54
CA ALA A 111 4.20 6.63 -12.15
C ALA A 111 4.48 6.98 -13.62
N THR A 112 3.45 7.39 -14.37
CA THR A 112 3.60 7.86 -15.76
C THR A 112 4.58 9.03 -15.87
N ALA A 113 4.43 10.05 -15.01
CA ALA A 113 5.32 11.22 -15.01
C ALA A 113 6.76 10.87 -14.63
N LEU A 114 6.95 9.98 -13.65
CA LEU A 114 8.27 9.46 -13.27
C LEU A 114 8.94 8.74 -14.45
N ALA A 115 8.20 7.88 -15.14
CA ALA A 115 8.69 7.17 -16.32
C ALA A 115 9.08 8.13 -17.45
N ALA A 116 8.24 9.14 -17.74
CA ALA A 116 8.55 10.19 -18.72
C ALA A 116 9.81 11.00 -18.34
N GLY A 117 10.05 11.18 -17.04
CA GLY A 117 11.27 11.80 -16.49
C GLY A 117 12.50 10.89 -16.48
N GLY A 118 12.41 9.67 -16.98
CA GLY A 118 13.51 8.71 -17.06
C GLY A 118 13.72 7.85 -15.80
N ALA A 119 12.81 7.92 -14.83
CA ALA A 119 12.78 7.00 -13.70
C ALA A 119 12.19 5.63 -14.11
N LYS A 120 12.26 4.66 -13.20
CA LYS A 120 11.75 3.29 -13.35
C LYS A 120 10.75 3.01 -12.22
N PRO A 121 9.52 3.51 -12.34
CA PRO A 121 8.52 3.40 -11.29
C PRO A 121 7.99 1.97 -11.14
N VAL A 122 7.80 1.56 -9.89
CA VAL A 122 7.14 0.32 -9.50
C VAL A 122 6.00 0.67 -8.56
N LEU A 123 4.75 0.62 -9.05
CA LEU A 123 3.56 0.86 -8.26
C LEU A 123 3.07 -0.44 -7.65
N GLY A 124 2.92 -0.50 -6.32
CA GLY A 124 2.17 -1.57 -5.66
C GLY A 124 0.77 -1.11 -5.28
N ILE A 125 -0.24 -1.88 -5.69
CA ILE A 125 -1.64 -1.52 -5.48
C ILE A 125 -2.51 -2.78 -5.34
N TYR A 126 -3.56 -2.73 -4.54
CA TYR A 126 -4.54 -3.81 -4.51
C TYR A 126 -5.39 -3.80 -5.78
N GLY A 127 -5.70 -4.97 -6.35
CA GLY A 127 -6.52 -5.08 -7.57
C GLY A 127 -7.90 -4.42 -7.42
N THR A 128 -8.51 -4.51 -6.24
CA THR A 128 -9.79 -3.84 -5.97
C THR A 128 -9.69 -2.31 -5.97
N PHE A 129 -8.53 -1.74 -5.63
CA PHE A 129 -8.31 -0.29 -5.61
C PHE A 129 -7.81 0.23 -6.96
N LEU A 130 -7.14 -0.62 -7.74
CA LEU A 130 -6.73 -0.31 -9.12
C LEU A 130 -7.91 0.11 -10.00
N GLN A 131 -9.11 -0.37 -9.70
CA GLN A 131 -10.35 0.02 -10.36
C GLN A 131 -10.59 1.54 -10.37
N ARG A 132 -10.11 2.28 -9.35
CA ARG A 132 -10.22 3.75 -9.33
C ARG A 132 -9.38 4.42 -10.40
N ALA A 133 -8.23 3.83 -10.73
CA ALA A 133 -7.25 4.40 -11.65
C ALA A 133 -7.33 3.80 -13.07
N TYR A 134 -8.50 3.28 -13.46
CA TYR A 134 -8.67 2.63 -14.76
C TYR A 134 -8.41 3.61 -15.92
N ASP A 135 -8.91 4.84 -15.80
CA ASP A 135 -8.69 5.85 -16.83
C ASP A 135 -7.21 6.26 -16.89
N GLU A 136 -6.55 6.49 -15.76
CA GLU A 136 -5.13 6.85 -15.71
C GLU A 136 -4.23 5.71 -16.23
N LEU A 137 -4.58 4.44 -15.97
CA LEU A 137 -3.88 3.29 -16.55
C LEU A 137 -3.97 3.32 -18.08
N TRP A 138 -5.17 3.58 -18.60
CA TRP A 138 -5.41 3.57 -20.03
C TRP A 138 -4.85 4.82 -20.72
N HIS A 139 -5.32 5.99 -20.30
CA HIS A 139 -5.04 7.28 -20.89
C HIS A 139 -3.63 7.78 -20.58
N ASP A 140 -3.22 7.84 -19.31
CA ASP A 140 -1.94 8.43 -18.95
C ASP A 140 -0.80 7.45 -19.23
N LEU A 141 -0.91 6.21 -18.76
CA LEU A 141 0.20 5.25 -18.85
C LEU A 141 0.27 4.57 -20.24
N CYS A 142 -0.79 3.85 -20.63
CA CYS A 142 -0.77 2.99 -21.82
C CYS A 142 -0.72 3.77 -23.14
N LEU A 143 -1.57 4.80 -23.34
CA LEU A 143 -1.56 5.57 -24.59
C LEU A 143 -0.23 6.30 -24.84
N ASN A 144 0.47 6.69 -23.77
CA ASN A 144 1.78 7.35 -23.87
C ASN A 144 2.96 6.35 -23.92
N ALA A 145 2.69 5.04 -23.94
CA ALA A 145 3.71 3.98 -23.90
C ALA A 145 4.74 4.18 -22.77
N ALA A 146 4.29 4.69 -21.61
CA ALA A 146 5.16 5.02 -20.49
C ALA A 146 5.60 3.73 -19.76
N PRO A 147 6.92 3.51 -19.56
CA PRO A 147 7.41 2.30 -18.92
C PRO A 147 7.20 2.36 -17.40
N ALA A 148 6.21 1.64 -16.89
CA ALA A 148 6.01 1.42 -15.45
C ALA A 148 5.72 -0.06 -15.15
N THR A 149 6.17 -0.52 -13.98
CA THR A 149 5.79 -1.84 -13.46
C THR A 149 4.65 -1.67 -12.46
N ILE A 150 3.51 -2.31 -12.71
CA ILE A 150 2.37 -2.31 -11.78
C ILE A 150 2.30 -3.70 -11.12
N LEU A 151 2.49 -3.74 -9.81
CA LEU A 151 2.36 -4.94 -8.98
C LEU A 151 0.98 -4.94 -8.36
N VAL A 152 0.11 -5.82 -8.87
CA VAL A 152 -1.27 -5.95 -8.39
C VAL A 152 -1.33 -7.00 -7.28
N TYR A 153 -1.78 -6.58 -6.09
CA TYR A 153 -1.91 -7.41 -4.91
C TYR A 153 -3.36 -7.78 -4.65
N GLY A 154 -3.57 -8.91 -3.97
CA GLY A 154 -4.93 -9.34 -3.59
C GLY A 154 -5.80 -9.81 -4.76
N SER A 155 -5.22 -9.98 -5.96
CA SER A 155 -5.86 -10.56 -7.14
C SER A 155 -6.23 -12.02 -6.91
N SER A 156 -7.39 -12.28 -6.29
CA SER A 156 -7.89 -13.61 -5.98
C SER A 156 -9.37 -13.57 -5.59
N VAL A 157 -10.14 -14.53 -6.10
CA VAL A 157 -11.51 -14.84 -5.62
C VAL A 157 -11.54 -15.44 -4.21
N PHE A 158 -10.39 -15.88 -3.69
CA PHE A 158 -10.23 -16.47 -2.36
C PHE A 158 -9.45 -15.54 -1.39
N GLY A 159 -9.05 -14.34 -1.82
CA GLY A 159 -8.21 -13.45 -1.03
C GLY A 159 -8.94 -12.80 0.14
N THR A 160 -10.23 -12.53 -0.02
CA THR A 160 -11.12 -11.95 0.99
C THR A 160 -12.56 -12.33 0.66
N THR A 161 -13.44 -12.33 1.66
CA THR A 161 -14.89 -12.49 1.48
C THR A 161 -15.64 -11.16 1.54
N ASP A 162 -14.93 -10.05 1.81
CA ASP A 162 -15.53 -8.73 1.83
C ASP A 162 -15.83 -8.26 0.40
N GLN A 163 -17.11 -8.01 0.12
CA GLN A 163 -17.59 -7.66 -1.22
C GLN A 163 -16.91 -6.41 -1.80
N THR A 164 -16.48 -5.47 -0.96
CA THR A 164 -15.84 -4.22 -1.39
C THR A 164 -14.33 -4.36 -1.64
N HIS A 165 -13.74 -5.49 -1.28
CA HIS A 165 -12.30 -5.76 -1.43
C HIS A 165 -12.00 -6.94 -2.37
N LEU A 166 -13.01 -7.40 -3.12
CA LEU A 166 -12.87 -8.48 -4.09
C LEU A 166 -11.98 -8.04 -5.26
N GLY A 167 -10.72 -8.44 -5.24
CA GLY A 167 -9.77 -8.23 -6.32
C GLY A 167 -9.80 -9.36 -7.34
N TYR A 168 -10.75 -9.38 -8.25
CA TYR A 168 -10.75 -10.33 -9.38
C TYR A 168 -11.24 -9.69 -10.69
N PHE A 169 -11.18 -8.36 -10.74
CA PHE A 169 -11.55 -7.52 -11.88
C PHE A 169 -10.36 -6.71 -12.42
N ASP A 170 -9.17 -6.97 -11.88
CA ASP A 170 -7.89 -6.41 -12.35
C ASP A 170 -7.55 -6.90 -13.77
#